data_AF-A0A060BN91-F1
#
_entry.id   AF-A0A060BN91-F1
#
_cell.length_a   1.000
_cell.length_b   1.000
_cell.length_c   1.000
_cell.angle_alpha   90.00
_cell.angle_beta   90.00
_cell.angle_gamma   90.00
#
_symmetry.space_group_name_H-M   'P 1'
#
loop_
_entity.id
_entity.type
_entity.pdbx_description
1 polymer ?
#
loop_
_entity_poly.entity_id
_entity_poly.type
_entity_poly.pdbx_seq_one_letter_code
_entity_poly.pdbx_strand_id
1 'polypeptide(L)'
;KTWYAKSVMIFLNGKAIPEPDMHGRRIVDNNMLLLLNADAGAISFTLPSPDYGAQWELAIATDPAVPDAVHLPGSTVRVPGRSIVVLMQSEGA
;
A
#
# COMPACT_ATOMS: atom_id res chain seq x y z
N LYS A 1 8.23 4.72 -28.38
CA LYS A 1 7.87 3.50 -27.61
C LYS A 1 7.28 3.98 -26.29
N THR A 2 5.96 4.08 -26.18
CA THR A 2 5.30 4.56 -24.97
C THR A 2 5.36 3.44 -23.93
N TRP A 3 6.03 3.67 -22.81
CA TRP A 3 6.04 2.73 -21.70
C TRP A 3 4.62 2.69 -21.12
N TYR A 4 4.04 1.50 -21.01
CA TYR A 4 2.68 1.31 -20.49
C TYR A 4 2.79 0.40 -19.27
N ALA A 5 3.24 0.96 -18.15
CA ALA A 5 3.14 0.28 -16.87
C ALA A 5 1.66 0.31 -16.48
N LYS A 6 1.00 -0.86 -16.52
CA LYS A 6 -0.43 -0.97 -16.17
C LYS A 6 -0.66 -1.08 -14.66
N SER A 7 0.40 -1.23 -13.89
CA SER A 7 0.31 -1.38 -12.45
C SER A 7 1.62 -0.99 -11.77
N VAL A 8 1.51 -0.50 -10.54
CA VAL A 8 2.67 -0.14 -9.71
C VAL A 8 2.34 -0.34 -8.22
N MET A 9 3.33 -0.79 -7.47
CA MET A 9 3.32 -0.77 -6.00
C MET A 9 4.21 0.39 -5.54
N ILE A 10 3.69 1.20 -4.61
CA ILE A 10 4.41 2.34 -4.04
C ILE A 10 4.49 2.12 -2.53
N PHE A 11 5.69 2.30 -1.96
CA PHE A 11 5.91 2.32 -0.52
C PHE A 11 6.04 3.76 -0.04
N LEU A 12 5.28 4.13 0.99
CA LEU A 12 5.36 5.41 1.66
C LEU A 12 5.86 5.20 3.09
N ASN A 13 6.95 5.88 3.44
CA ASN A 13 7.56 5.83 4.77
C ASN A 13 6.98 6.94 5.64
N GLY A 14 6.08 6.59 6.57
CA GLY A 14 5.40 7.56 7.43
C GLY A 14 6.33 8.26 8.43
N LYS A 15 7.54 7.73 8.67
CA LYS A 15 8.57 8.39 9.50
C LYS A 15 9.44 9.37 8.74
N ALA A 16 9.36 9.39 7.40
CA ALA A 16 10.22 10.18 6.53
C ALA A 16 9.61 11.51 6.09
N ILE A 17 8.50 11.96 6.71
CA ILE A 17 7.88 13.25 6.42
C ILE A 17 8.81 14.39 6.92
N PRO A 18 9.39 15.20 6.02
CA PRO A 18 10.33 16.24 6.41
C PRO A 18 9.63 17.49 6.95
N GLU A 19 8.42 17.79 6.47
CA GLU A 19 7.67 18.97 6.89
C GLU A 19 7.13 18.81 8.33
N PRO A 20 7.25 19.84 9.18
CA PRO A 20 6.57 19.88 10.45
C PRO A 20 5.08 20.23 10.27
N ASP A 21 4.27 19.96 11.30
CA ASP A 21 2.89 20.42 11.37
C ASP A 21 2.78 21.94 11.56
N MET A 22 1.55 22.46 11.60
CA MET A 22 1.27 23.89 11.79
C MET A 22 1.81 24.48 13.10
N HIS A 23 2.22 23.65 14.05
CA HIS A 23 2.82 24.05 15.33
C HIS A 23 4.33 23.79 15.40
N GLY A 24 4.95 23.39 14.28
CA GLY A 24 6.38 23.09 14.25
C GLY A 24 6.75 21.70 14.79
N ARG A 25 5.77 20.83 15.05
CA ARG A 25 6.01 19.48 15.58
C ARG A 25 6.29 18.50 14.45
N ARG A 26 7.14 17.50 14.69
CA ARG A 26 7.43 16.45 13.70
C ARG A 26 6.19 15.62 13.41
N ILE A 27 5.88 15.43 12.14
CA ILE A 27 4.83 14.51 11.68
C ILE A 27 5.42 13.10 11.61
N VAL A 28 4.72 12.15 12.22
CA VAL A 28 5.02 10.72 12.13
C VAL A 28 3.72 10.01 11.81
N ASP A 29 3.78 9.17 10.79
CA ASP A 29 2.65 8.36 10.32
C ASP A 29 3.09 6.88 10.19
N ASN A 30 2.14 6.00 9.96
CA ASN A 30 2.36 4.60 9.63
C ASN A 30 2.98 4.47 8.23
N ASN A 31 3.70 3.37 8.00
CA ASN A 31 4.13 3.04 6.64
C ASN A 31 2.94 2.51 5.84
N MET A 32 2.93 2.76 4.53
CA MET A 32 1.82 2.38 3.66
C MET A 32 2.31 1.75 2.35
N LEU A 33 1.53 0.80 1.83
CA LEU A 33 1.66 0.29 0.47
C LEU A 33 0.45 0.74 -0.36
N LEU A 34 0.69 1.37 -1.49
CA LEU A 34 -0.33 1.69 -2.48
C LEU A 34 -0.17 0.76 -3.67
N LEU A 35 -1.19 -0.03 -3.95
CA LEU A 35 -1.25 -0.96 -5.07
C LEU A 35 -2.19 -0.39 -6.12
N LEU A 36 -1.63 0.13 -7.21
CA LEU A 36 -2.36 0.76 -8.29
C LEU A 36 -2.49 -0.22 -9.45
N ASN A 37 -3.72 -0.59 -9.83
CA ASN A 37 -4.00 -1.37 -11.03
C ASN A 37 -4.82 -0.56 -12.03
N ALA A 38 -4.19 -0.16 -13.13
CA ALA A 38 -4.83 0.52 -14.26
C ALA A 38 -5.20 -0.46 -15.41
N ASP A 39 -4.87 -1.75 -15.31
CA ASP A 39 -5.37 -2.76 -16.26
C ASP A 39 -6.88 -3.00 -16.05
N ALA A 40 -7.54 -3.54 -17.08
CA ALA A 40 -8.95 -3.92 -17.00
C ALA A 40 -9.16 -5.24 -16.23
N GLY A 41 -8.15 -6.11 -16.19
CA GLY A 41 -8.13 -7.36 -15.44
C GLY A 41 -7.52 -7.20 -14.05
N ALA A 42 -7.79 -8.19 -13.20
CA ALA A 42 -7.18 -8.25 -11.88
C ALA A 42 -5.69 -8.59 -11.97
N ILE A 43 -4.88 -7.96 -11.12
CA ILE A 43 -3.44 -8.19 -11.01
C ILE A 43 -3.11 -8.64 -9.58
N SER A 44 -2.20 -9.59 -9.46
CA SER A 44 -1.67 -10.07 -8.20
C SER A 44 -0.35 -9.36 -7.88
N PHE A 45 -0.29 -8.69 -6.73
CA PHE A 45 0.92 -8.07 -6.21
C PHE A 45 1.53 -8.91 -5.10
N THR A 46 2.81 -9.24 -5.19
CA THR A 46 3.55 -9.86 -4.09
C THR A 46 4.12 -8.78 -3.18
N LEU A 47 3.76 -8.81 -1.90
CA LEU A 47 4.20 -7.83 -0.92
C LEU A 47 5.71 -7.92 -0.68
N PRO A 48 6.37 -6.79 -0.35
CA PRO A 48 7.82 -6.72 -0.20
C PRO A 48 8.33 -7.53 1.01
N SER A 49 9.65 -7.57 1.18
CA SER A 49 10.29 -8.24 2.31
C SER A 49 9.86 -7.63 3.66
N PRO A 50 10.09 -8.35 4.77
CA PRO A 50 9.81 -7.84 6.11
C PRO A 50 10.52 -6.51 6.46
N ASP A 51 11.58 -6.14 5.72
CA ASP A 51 12.31 -4.88 5.92
C ASP A 51 11.43 -3.63 5.70
N TYR A 52 10.31 -3.78 4.97
CA TYR A 52 9.36 -2.71 4.70
C TYR A 52 8.19 -2.68 5.71
N GLY A 53 7.90 -3.80 6.36
CA GLY A 53 6.80 -3.93 7.31
C GLY A 53 6.46 -5.39 7.58
N ALA A 54 6.15 -5.73 8.83
CA ALA A 54 5.91 -7.11 9.27
C ALA A 54 4.48 -7.62 9.01
N GLN A 55 3.51 -6.70 8.97
CA GLN A 55 2.09 -6.97 8.78
C GLN A 55 1.44 -5.77 8.11
N TRP A 56 0.47 -6.04 7.23
CA TRP A 56 -0.21 -5.05 6.40
C TRP A 56 -1.72 -5.26 6.49
N GLU A 57 -2.45 -4.24 6.89
CA GLU A 57 -3.91 -4.28 7.03
C GLU A 57 -4.57 -3.43 5.95
N LEU A 58 -5.77 -3.82 5.50
CA LEU A 58 -6.52 -3.04 4.53
C LEU A 58 -6.96 -1.71 5.17
N ALA A 59 -6.44 -0.59 4.66
CA ALA A 59 -6.90 0.73 5.06
C ALA A 59 -8.07 1.20 4.19
N ILE A 60 -7.93 1.05 2.87
CA ILE A 60 -8.99 1.40 1.92
C ILE A 60 -8.79 0.64 0.60
N ALA A 61 -9.90 0.24 -0.01
CA ALA A 61 -9.96 -0.21 -1.40
C ALA A 61 -11.03 0.57 -2.15
N THR A 62 -10.79 0.86 -3.43
CA THR A 62 -11.80 1.49 -4.29
C THR A 62 -12.82 0.48 -4.84
N ASP A 63 -12.52 -0.81 -4.77
CA ASP A 63 -13.41 -1.90 -5.16
C ASP A 63 -13.83 -2.69 -3.89
N PRO A 64 -15.14 -2.82 -3.60
CA PRO A 64 -15.63 -3.48 -2.39
C PRO A 64 -15.43 -5.00 -2.38
N ALA A 65 -15.03 -5.62 -3.50
CA ALA A 65 -14.71 -7.04 -3.57
C ALA A 65 -13.34 -7.37 -2.92
N VAL A 66 -12.53 -6.36 -2.58
CA VAL A 66 -11.28 -6.55 -1.85
C VAL A 66 -11.60 -6.87 -0.39
N PRO A 67 -11.20 -8.04 0.13
CA PRO A 67 -11.52 -8.43 1.49
C PRO A 67 -10.70 -7.62 2.50
N ASP A 68 -11.33 -7.31 3.63
CA ASP A 68 -10.63 -6.81 4.81
C ASP A 68 -9.80 -7.96 5.43
N ALA A 69 -8.48 -7.89 5.27
CA ALA A 69 -7.56 -8.95 5.62
C ALA A 69 -6.20 -8.40 6.05
N VAL A 70 -5.53 -9.17 6.91
CA VAL A 70 -4.12 -8.95 7.27
C VAL A 70 -3.25 -9.73 6.30
N HIS A 71 -2.23 -9.06 5.77
CA HIS A 71 -1.28 -9.62 4.82
C HIS A 71 0.14 -9.65 5.40
N LEU A 72 0.84 -10.74 5.16
CA LEU A 72 2.23 -10.94 5.59
C LEU A 72 3.21 -10.60 4.44
N PRO A 73 4.48 -10.31 4.75
CA PRO A 73 5.55 -10.19 3.75
C PRO A 73 5.58 -11.37 2.80
N GLY A 74 5.79 -11.11 1.51
CA GLY A 74 5.79 -12.13 0.46
C GLY A 74 4.42 -12.75 0.14
N SER A 75 3.36 -12.43 0.89
CA SER A 75 1.99 -12.82 0.50
C SER A 75 1.53 -12.05 -0.74
N THR A 76 0.47 -12.53 -1.37
CA THR A 76 -0.07 -11.92 -2.60
C THR A 76 -1.41 -11.25 -2.33
N VAL A 77 -1.56 -10.03 -2.84
CA VAL A 77 -2.81 -9.26 -2.81
C VAL A 77 -3.36 -9.17 -4.24
N ARG A 78 -4.58 -9.64 -4.44
CA ARG A 78 -5.27 -9.55 -5.73
C ARG A 78 -6.02 -8.23 -5.82
N VAL A 79 -5.59 -7.36 -6.72
CA VAL A 79 -6.19 -6.04 -6.94
C VAL A 79 -7.07 -6.11 -8.19
N PRO A 80 -8.39 -5.84 -8.09
CA PRO A 80 -9.30 -5.81 -9.24
C PRO A 80 -8.86 -4.84 -10.34
N GLY A 81 -9.41 -5.00 -11.54
CA GLY A 81 -9.14 -4.08 -12.64
C GLY A 81 -9.58 -2.66 -12.29
N ARG A 82 -8.79 -1.65 -12.71
CA ARG A 82 -9.09 -0.22 -12.51
C ARG A 82 -9.37 0.13 -11.04
N SER A 83 -8.58 -0.42 -10.13
CA SER A 83 -8.75 -0.22 -8.69
C SER A 83 -7.45 0.12 -7.98
N ILE A 84 -7.60 0.69 -6.79
CA ILE A 84 -6.52 1.04 -5.87
C ILE A 84 -6.78 0.31 -4.56
N VAL A 85 -5.74 -0.33 -4.03
CA VAL A 85 -5.73 -0.87 -2.65
C VAL A 85 -4.63 -0.17 -1.87
N VAL A 86 -4.98 0.30 -0.68
CA VAL A 86 -4.06 0.91 0.26
C VAL A 86 -3.97 0.01 1.48
N LEU A 87 -2.76 -0.44 1.77
CA LEU A 87 -2.45 -1.20 2.96
C LEU A 87 -1.66 -0.32 3.92
N MET A 88 -1.99 -0.37 5.20
CA MET A 88 -1.25 0.31 6.25
C MET A 88 -0.50 -0.71 7.08
N GLN A 89 0.73 -0.37 7.48
CA GLN A 89 1.48 -1.19 8.41
C GLN A 89 0.79 -1.14 9.78
N SER A 90 0.44 -2.30 10.33
CA SER A 90 -0.05 -2.37 11.71
C SER A 90 1.09 -2.00 12.68
N GLU A 91 0.77 -1.21 13.70
CA GLU A 91 1.70 -1.02 14.80
C GLU A 91 1.85 -2.36 15.53
N GLY A 92 3.09 -2.79 15.76
CA GLY A 92 3.33 -3.94 16.64
C GLY A 92 2.77 -3.63 18.02
N ALA A 93 1.93 -4.52 18.54
CA ALA A 93 1.44 -4.47 19.92
C ALA A 93 2.59 -4.46 20.94
#